data_AF-A0A2T6G8Y8-F1
#
_entry.id   AF-A0A2T6G8Y8-F1
#
_cell.length_a   1.000
_cell.length_b   1.000
_cell.length_c   1.000
_cell.angle_alpha   90.00
_cell.angle_beta   90.00
_cell.angle_gamma   90.00
#
_symmetry.space_group_name_H-M   'P 1'
#
loop_
_entity.id
_entity.type
_entity.pdbx_description
1 polymer ?
#
loop_
_entity_poly.entity_id
_entity_poly.type
_entity_poly.pdbx_seq_one_letter_code
_entity_poly.pdbx_strand_id
1 'polypeptide(L)' 'MSSSKQIRVRIFPDGQIKADVIGVKGKACTDYMDVLAELLDAEIIDSDYTAEYYETEQVEIQQLQHSNQIKNS' A
#
# COMPACT_ATOMS: atom_id res chain seq x y z
N MET A 1 -1.71 15.49 0.18
CA MET A 1 -2.85 14.76 0.79
C MET A 1 -2.58 13.28 0.60
N SER A 2 -2.48 12.51 1.69
CA SER A 2 -2.38 11.04 1.60
C SER A 2 -3.79 10.49 1.50
N SER A 3 -4.15 9.86 0.38
CA SER A 3 -5.41 9.12 0.25
C SER A 3 -5.41 7.95 1.23
N SER A 4 -6.52 7.68 1.91
CA SER A 4 -6.66 6.51 2.77
C SER A 4 -6.40 5.23 1.97
N LYS A 5 -5.52 4.36 2.50
CA LYS A 5 -5.22 3.05 1.91
C LYS A 5 -6.49 2.22 1.84
N GLN A 6 -6.79 1.68 0.66
CA GLN A 6 -7.99 0.87 0.43
C GLN A 6 -7.74 -0.13 -0.71
N ILE A 7 -8.43 -1.26 -0.65
CA ILE A 7 -8.50 -2.23 -1.75
C ILE A 7 -9.87 -2.11 -2.40
N ARG A 8 -9.90 -1.97 -3.73
CA ARG A 8 -11.14 -1.97 -4.51
C ARG A 8 -11.21 -3.24 -5.34
N VAL A 9 -12.20 -4.08 -5.07
CA VAL A 9 -12.42 -5.34 -5.80
C VAL A 9 -13.66 -5.20 -6.68
N ARG A 10 -13.53 -5.59 -7.95
CA ARG A 10 -14.63 -5.73 -8.90
C ARG A 10 -14.64 -7.17 -9.43
N ILE A 11 -15.79 -7.82 -9.28
CA ILE A 11 -16.05 -9.15 -9.84
C ILE A 11 -16.93 -8.96 -11.08
N PHE A 12 -16.50 -9.49 -12.22
CA PHE A 12 -17.25 -9.45 -13.47
C PHE A 12 -18.20 -10.66 -13.58
N PRO A 13 -19.26 -10.59 -14.40
CA PRO A 13 -20.23 -11.69 -14.53
C PRO A 13 -19.64 -13.01 -15.03
N ASP A 14 -18.48 -12.98 -15.69
CA ASP A 14 -17.74 -14.14 -16.19
C ASP A 14 -16.74 -14.70 -15.16
N GLY A 15 -16.70 -14.16 -13.94
CA GLY A 15 -15.81 -14.59 -12.88
C GLY A 15 -14.43 -13.94 -12.89
N GLN A 16 -14.11 -13.08 -13.86
CA GLN A 16 -12.89 -12.30 -13.81
C GLN A 16 -12.92 -11.35 -12.60
N ILE A 17 -11.76 -11.14 -11.97
CA ILE A 17 -11.60 -10.27 -10.81
C ILE A 17 -10.59 -9.18 -11.15
N LYS A 18 -10.94 -7.92 -10.87
CA LYS A 18 -10.00 -6.79 -10.85
C LYS A 18 -9.86 -6.27 -9.43
N ALA A 19 -8.64 -6.19 -8.94
CA ALA A 19 -8.31 -5.63 -7.62
C ALA A 19 -7.35 -4.45 -7.77
N ASP A 20 -7.75 -3.27 -7.29
CA ASP A 20 -6.91 -2.08 -7.27
C ASP A 20 -6.43 -1.78 -5.83
N VAL A 21 -5.13 -1.52 -5.66
CA VAL A 21 -4.51 -1.10 -4.40
C VAL A 21 -4.35 0.43 -4.42
N ILE A 22 -5.20 1.16 -3.70
CA ILE A 22 -5.25 2.63 -3.75
C ILE A 22 -4.59 3.24 -2.53
N GLY A 23 -3.85 4.34 -2.70
CA GLY A 23 -3.19 5.06 -1.61
C GLY A 23 -1.90 4.40 -1.11
N VAL A 24 -1.37 3.41 -1.84
CA VAL A 24 -0.06 2.79 -1.57
C VAL A 24 0.92 3.30 -2.62
N LYS A 25 1.99 3.95 -2.16
CA LYS A 25 3.01 4.54 -3.03
C LYS A 25 4.16 3.59 -3.29
N GLY A 26 4.79 3.76 -4.44
CA GLY A 26 5.96 2.98 -4.82
C GLY A 26 5.62 1.51 -5.02
N LYS A 27 6.65 0.67 -4.91
CA LYS A 27 6.51 -0.77 -5.13
C LYS A 27 5.77 -1.51 -4.01
N ALA A 28 5.45 -0.86 -2.89
CA ALA A 28 4.78 -1.51 -1.77
C ALA A 28 3.39 -2.08 -2.13
N CYS A 29 2.78 -1.66 -3.24
CA CYS A 29 1.54 -2.26 -3.72
C CYS A 29 1.73 -3.71 -4.21
N THR A 30 2.93 -4.10 -4.67
CA THR A 30 3.19 -5.46 -5.18
C THR A 30 3.13 -6.51 -4.10
N ASP A 31 3.43 -6.14 -2.85
CA ASP A 31 3.35 -7.05 -1.69
C ASP A 31 1.92 -7.54 -1.43
N TYR A 32 0.92 -6.83 -1.93
CA TYR A 32 -0.49 -7.22 -1.81
C TYR A 32 -0.93 -8.22 -2.90
N MET A 33 -0.13 -8.43 -3.96
CA MET A 33 -0.52 -9.27 -5.09
C MET A 33 -0.81 -10.72 -4.65
N ASP A 34 0.16 -11.36 -4.00
CA ASP A 34 0.03 -12.75 -3.56
C ASP A 34 -1.06 -12.91 -2.48
N VAL A 35 -1.15 -11.96 -1.56
CA VAL A 35 -2.18 -11.95 -0.50
C VAL A 35 -3.59 -11.84 -1.10
N LEU A 36 -3.77 -10.99 -2.12
CA LEU A 36 -5.05 -10.85 -2.80
C LEU A 36 -5.38 -12.08 -3.64
N ALA A 37 -4.40 -12.69 -4.31
CA ALA A 37 -4.59 -13.94 -5.05
C ALA A 37 -5.06 -15.06 -4.12
N GLU A 38 -4.42 -15.23 -2.96
CA GLU A 38 -4.81 -16.22 -1.94
C GLU A 38 -6.21 -15.93 -1.37
N LEU A 39 -6.46 -14.68 -0.95
CA LEU A 39 -7.73 -14.31 -0.32
C LEU A 39 -8.93 -14.44 -1.27
N LEU A 40 -8.71 -14.20 -2.56
CA LEU A 40 -9.75 -14.23 -3.59
C LEU A 40 -9.84 -15.59 -4.29
N ASP A 41 -8.98 -16.55 -3.92
CA ASP A 41 -8.84 -17.86 -4.56
C ASP A 41 -8.73 -17.72 -6.10
N ALA A 42 -7.80 -16.88 -6.53
CA ALA A 42 -7.66 -16.45 -7.92
C ALA A 42 -6.20 -16.47 -8.39
N GLU A 43 -6.01 -16.59 -9.71
CA GLU A 43 -4.71 -16.47 -10.35
C GLU A 43 -4.49 -15.08 -10.94
N ILE A 44 -3.29 -14.53 -10.80
CA ILE A 44 -2.92 -13.25 -11.41
C ILE A 44 -2.52 -13.50 -12.86
N ILE A 45 -3.36 -13.03 -13.79
CA ILE A 45 -3.12 -13.16 -15.23
C ILE A 45 -2.50 -11.90 -15.86
N ASP A 46 -2.67 -10.74 -15.22
CA ASP A 46 -2.17 -9.45 -15.69
C ASP A 46 -2.05 -8.45 -14.53
N SER A 47 -1.23 -7.41 -14.70
CA SER A 47 -1.03 -6.35 -13.70
C SER A 47 -0.77 -5.00 -14.36
N ASP A 48 -1.62 -4.02 -14.04
CA ASP A 48 -1.41 -2.60 -14.33
C ASP A 48 -1.10 -1.83 -13.04
N TYR A 49 -0.33 -0.75 -13.16
CA TYR A 49 0.04 0.07 -12.02
C TYR A 49 -0.75 1.38 -11.97
N THR A 50 -1.20 1.75 -10.78
CA THR A 50 -1.79 3.07 -10.54
C THR A 50 -0.69 4.15 -10.57
N ALA A 51 -1.08 5.42 -10.60
CA ALA A 51 -0.12 6.53 -10.60
C ALA A 51 0.79 6.51 -9.36
N GLU A 52 0.25 6.09 -8.20
CA GLU A 52 0.96 6.03 -6.93
C GLU A 52 2.17 5.08 -6.95
N TYR A 53 2.17 4.06 -7.82
CA TYR A 53 3.32 3.16 -7.99
C TYR A 53 4.61 3.90 -8.37
N TYR A 54 4.47 5.01 -9.10
CA TYR A 54 5.60 5.83 -9.54
C TYR A 54 5.94 6.96 -8.57
N GLU A 55 5.25 7.03 -7.43
CA GLU A 55 5.52 8.01 -6.37
C GLU A 55 6.41 7.42 -5.28
N THR A 56 7.11 8.31 -4.55
CA THR A 56 7.90 7.94 -3.37
C THR A 56 7.14 8.28 -2.10
N GLU A 57 7.17 7.37 -1.12
CA GLU A 57 6.64 7.64 0.22
C GLU A 57 7.60 8.59 0.97
N GLN A 58 7.08 9.69 1.50
CA GLN A 58 7.86 10.58 2.34
C GLN A 58 7.88 10.01 3.76
N VAL A 59 9.07 9.62 4.23
CA VAL A 59 9.25 9.18 5.61
C VAL A 59 9.24 10.40 6.52
N GLU A 60 8.17 10.58 7.28
CA GLU A 60 8.16 11.53 8.40
C GLU A 60 9.07 10.99 9.50
N ILE A 61 10.28 11.53 9.61
CA ILE A 61 11.16 11.24 10.74
C ILE A 61 10.58 11.95 11.96
N GLN A 62 9.84 11.22 12.80
CA GLN A 62 9.49 11.69 14.13
C GLN A 62 10.79 11.80 14.94
N GLN A 63 11.30 13.02 15.09
CA GLN A 63 12.39 13.31 16.02
C GLN A 63 11.89 13.02 17.43
N LEU A 64 12.27 11.88 17.99
CA LEU A 64 12.14 11.60 19.43
C LEU A 64 13.05 12.57 20.19
N GLN A 65 12.57 13.76 20.49
CA GLN A 65 13.21 14.70 21.40
C GLN A 65 13.08 14.16 22.84
N HIS A 66 13.87 13.14 23.19
CA HIS A 66 14.21 12.90 24.59
C HIS A 66 15.23 13.96 24.98
N SER A 67 14.71 15.03 25.57
CA SER A 67 15.47 16.12 26.15
C SER A 67 16.48 15.60 27.18
N ASN A 68 17.73 16.01 26.97
CA ASN A 68 18.78 16.03 27.98
C ASN A 68 18.27 16.69 29.27
N GLN A 69 17.85 15.89 30.26
CA GLN A 69 17.62 16.35 31.64
C GLN A 69 18.19 15.35 32.66
N ILE A 70 19.43 14.87 32.49
CA ILE A 70 20.24 14.38 33.63
C ILE A 70 21.70 14.79 33.44
N LYS A 71 21.94 16.08 33.25
CA LYS A 71 23.18 16.72 33.66
C LYS A 71 22.75 18.02 34.34
N ASN A 72 23.04 18.13 35.63
CA ASN A 72 22.79 19.26 36.54
C ASN A 72 21.60 19.06 37.51
N SER A 73 21.79 18.22 38.53
CA SER A 73 21.59 18.61 39.93
C SER A 73 22.37 17.69 40.86
#